data_AF-A0A499UP37-F1
#
_entry.id   AF-A0A499UP37-F1
#
_cell.length_a   1.000
_cell.length_b   1.000
_cell.length_c   1.000
_cell.angle_alpha   90.00
_cell.angle_beta   90.00
_cell.angle_gamma   90.00
#
_symmetry.space_group_name_H-M   'P 1'
#
loop_
_entity.id
_entity.type
_entity.pdbx_description
1 polymer ?
#
loop_
_entity_poly.entity_id
_entity_poly.type
_entity_poly.pdbx_seq_one_letter_code
_entity_poly.pdbx_strand_id
1 'polypeptide(L)'
;MNHGPAAGADTTAAGPPHSTSPDTPKDTTMTRTRTAPRRIAAPLTAGLLAAGALALPGRPAHAAGSVVKVTGSQGDWRLTVDGQPYQIKGLTWGPAIADADRYLPDLRSMGVNTLRTWGTDATSKPLFDSAAANGIKVIAGFWLQPGGGPGSGGCVNYRTDTAYKDQMLAEFPKWVATYKDHPGVLMWNVGNESVLGLQNCYSGEELERQRDAYTTFVNDIAKKIHGVDPDHPVTSTDAWTGAWPYYQRNAPDLDLYAVNSYNAVCDIKATWEQGGYTKPYIVTETGPAGSGRSPTTPTACRRSPPTRPRPRATPRRGTASPATGASRSAPRCSTTAPRTISAASGSTCCPPARSGCRTTR
;
A
#
# COMPACT_ATOMS: atom_id res chain seq x y z
N MET A 1 26.57 -10.68 47.05
CA MET A 1 26.39 -12.12 46.74
C MET A 1 26.43 -12.24 45.22
N ASN A 2 27.59 -12.06 44.59
CA ASN A 2 28.55 -13.09 44.15
C ASN A 2 27.93 -14.44 43.74
N HIS A 3 27.94 -14.75 42.44
CA HIS A 3 28.65 -15.93 41.91
C HIS A 3 28.82 -15.84 40.37
N GLY A 4 30.07 -15.92 39.95
CA GLY A 4 30.54 -16.58 38.74
C GLY A 4 31.98 -17.08 39.05
N PRO A 5 32.72 -17.67 38.11
CA PRO A 5 32.36 -18.59 37.03
C PRO A 5 33.20 -19.89 37.13
N ALA A 6 33.02 -20.85 36.21
CA ALA A 6 34.00 -21.94 36.02
C ALA A 6 34.21 -22.26 34.53
N ALA A 7 35.48 -22.21 34.14
CA ALA A 7 36.03 -22.60 32.86
C ALA A 7 36.55 -24.05 32.91
N GLY A 8 36.74 -24.67 31.74
CA GLY A 8 37.48 -25.93 31.57
C GLY A 8 37.53 -26.36 30.10
N ALA A 9 38.70 -26.20 29.48
CA ALA A 9 39.08 -26.65 28.14
C ALA A 9 39.43 -28.16 28.12
N ASP A 10 39.42 -28.85 26.97
CA ASP A 10 40.58 -28.95 26.05
C ASP A 10 40.51 -30.16 25.06
N THR A 11 41.02 -29.96 23.84
CA THR A 11 41.66 -30.94 22.88
C THR A 11 40.90 -32.20 22.38
N THR A 12 41.02 -32.78 21.17
CA THR A 12 41.86 -32.64 19.95
C THR A 12 41.37 -33.62 18.86
N ALA A 13 41.34 -33.17 17.60
CA ALA A 13 41.91 -33.78 16.38
C ALA A 13 41.47 -35.15 15.81
N ALA A 14 41.13 -35.18 14.51
CA ALA A 14 41.73 -36.05 13.47
C ALA A 14 41.06 -35.83 12.09
N GLY A 15 41.87 -35.62 11.04
CA GLY A 15 41.49 -35.47 9.65
C GLY A 15 41.31 -36.79 8.87
N PRO A 16 41.14 -36.73 7.53
CA PRO A 16 40.49 -37.76 6.71
C PRO A 16 41.47 -38.71 6.00
N PRO A 17 40.97 -39.67 5.21
CA PRO A 17 41.73 -40.16 4.07
C PRO A 17 40.98 -40.19 2.72
N HIS A 18 41.82 -40.15 1.69
CA HIS A 18 41.66 -40.13 0.23
C HIS A 18 41.19 -41.45 -0.44
N SER A 19 41.05 -41.38 -1.78
CA SER A 19 41.37 -42.41 -2.82
C SER A 19 40.13 -43.04 -3.49
N THR A 20 39.96 -43.29 -4.80
CA THR A 20 40.72 -43.16 -6.08
C THR A 20 39.78 -43.61 -7.23
N SER A 21 39.97 -43.09 -8.46
CA SER A 21 39.50 -43.65 -9.77
C SER A 21 40.26 -44.95 -10.14
N PRO A 22 40.15 -45.63 -11.32
CA PRO A 22 39.43 -45.36 -12.59
C PRO A 22 38.74 -46.60 -13.25
N ASP A 23 38.08 -46.42 -14.41
CA ASP A 23 38.39 -47.08 -15.71
C ASP A 23 37.19 -47.18 -16.70
N THR A 24 37.49 -46.83 -17.95
CA THR A 24 36.76 -47.19 -19.19
C THR A 24 37.47 -48.41 -19.80
N PRO A 25 36.89 -49.24 -20.69
CA PRO A 25 37.03 -48.93 -22.13
C PRO A 25 35.99 -49.53 -23.11
N LYS A 26 35.91 -48.89 -24.29
CA LYS A 26 35.81 -49.47 -25.67
C LYS A 26 34.54 -50.25 -26.07
N ASP A 27 34.13 -50.36 -27.34
CA ASP A 27 34.36 -49.74 -28.66
C ASP A 27 33.44 -50.55 -29.61
N THR A 28 33.41 -50.19 -30.89
CA THR A 28 33.05 -51.02 -32.05
C THR A 28 31.59 -50.94 -32.56
N THR A 29 31.22 -50.07 -33.52
CA THR A 29 31.43 -50.06 -35.00
C THR A 29 30.38 -50.85 -35.82
N MET A 30 29.71 -50.13 -36.74
CA MET A 30 29.12 -50.51 -38.04
C MET A 30 28.04 -51.64 -38.07
N THR A 31 26.97 -51.60 -38.87
CA THR A 31 26.97 -51.34 -40.32
C THR A 31 25.52 -51.11 -40.82
N ARG A 32 25.37 -50.20 -41.79
CA ARG A 32 24.21 -50.06 -42.70
C ARG A 32 23.92 -51.38 -43.45
N THR A 33 22.68 -51.63 -43.88
CA THR A 33 22.19 -51.36 -45.27
C THR A 33 20.75 -51.88 -45.50
N ARG A 34 20.02 -51.06 -46.27
CA ARG A 34 18.67 -51.15 -46.88
C ARG A 34 18.22 -52.51 -47.43
N THR A 35 16.90 -52.75 -47.36
CA THR A 35 16.05 -53.02 -48.55
C THR A 35 14.55 -52.79 -48.25
N ALA A 36 13.86 -52.15 -49.20
CA ALA A 36 12.40 -51.91 -49.23
C ALA A 36 11.74 -52.88 -50.25
N PRO A 37 10.46 -52.73 -50.64
CA PRO A 37 9.21 -52.67 -49.88
C PRO A 37 8.20 -53.75 -50.37
N ARG A 38 7.06 -53.93 -49.70
CA ARG A 38 5.87 -54.55 -50.34
C ARG A 38 4.58 -53.89 -49.85
N ARG A 39 3.81 -53.37 -50.81
CA ARG A 39 2.49 -52.77 -50.64
C ARG A 39 1.45 -53.88 -50.48
N ILE A 40 0.53 -53.73 -49.53
CA ILE A 40 -0.81 -54.34 -49.54
C ILE A 40 -1.79 -53.25 -49.15
N ALA A 41 -2.89 -53.15 -49.90
CA ALA A 41 -3.87 -52.08 -49.83
C ALA A 41 -5.10 -52.45 -48.98
N ALA A 42 -5.58 -51.45 -48.22
CA ALA A 42 -6.96 -51.15 -47.77
C ALA A 42 -7.66 -52.15 -46.80
N PRO A 43 -8.72 -51.76 -46.02
CA PRO A 43 -9.55 -50.54 -46.12
C PRO A 43 -9.89 -49.80 -44.79
N LEU A 44 -10.51 -48.62 -44.98
CA LEU A 44 -11.42 -47.85 -44.12
C LEU A 44 -11.80 -48.42 -42.73
N THR A 45 -11.61 -47.64 -41.65
CA THR A 45 -12.65 -46.95 -40.85
C THR A 45 -12.15 -46.50 -39.47
N ALA A 46 -12.80 -45.44 -38.97
CA ALA A 46 -13.01 -45.08 -37.56
C ALA A 46 -11.99 -44.16 -36.86
N GLY A 47 -12.51 -43.00 -36.46
CA GLY A 47 -12.13 -42.35 -35.20
C GLY A 47 -11.36 -41.05 -35.33
N LEU A 48 -12.05 -39.95 -35.71
CA LEU A 48 -11.57 -38.63 -35.31
C LEU A 48 -11.78 -38.50 -33.79
N LEU A 49 -10.79 -38.93 -33.00
CA LEU A 49 -10.70 -38.59 -31.58
C LEU A 49 -10.35 -37.10 -31.49
N ALA A 50 -11.36 -36.25 -31.51
CA ALA A 50 -11.23 -34.89 -31.02
C ALA A 50 -10.99 -34.95 -29.51
N ALA A 51 -9.73 -35.06 -29.12
CA ALA A 51 -9.30 -34.84 -27.75
C ALA A 51 -9.49 -33.35 -27.44
N GLY A 52 -10.71 -33.00 -27.02
CA GLY A 52 -10.98 -31.74 -26.34
C GLY A 52 -10.22 -31.75 -25.02
N ALA A 53 -8.98 -31.29 -25.04
CA ALA A 53 -8.28 -30.91 -23.82
C ALA A 53 -9.04 -29.71 -23.25
N LEU A 54 -10.00 -29.99 -22.35
CA LEU A 54 -10.46 -28.99 -21.40
C LEU A 54 -9.23 -28.59 -20.59
N ALA A 55 -8.60 -27.49 -21.00
CA ALA A 55 -7.68 -26.76 -20.15
C ALA A 55 -8.50 -26.28 -18.95
N LEU A 56 -8.52 -27.10 -17.89
CA LEU A 56 -8.90 -26.66 -16.57
C LEU A 56 -8.05 -25.40 -16.30
N PRO A 57 -8.65 -24.24 -15.99
CA PRO A 57 -7.85 -23.09 -15.58
C PRO A 57 -7.05 -23.54 -14.36
N GLY A 58 -5.73 -23.64 -14.53
CA GLY A 58 -4.83 -23.96 -13.44
C GLY A 58 -5.13 -23.02 -12.30
N ARG A 59 -5.42 -23.56 -11.12
CA ARG A 59 -5.50 -22.75 -9.90
C ARG A 59 -4.20 -21.95 -9.86
N PRO A 60 -4.23 -20.60 -9.76
CA PRO A 60 -3.00 -19.87 -9.53
C PRO A 60 -2.38 -20.46 -8.27
N ALA A 61 -1.12 -20.89 -8.38
CA ALA A 61 -0.35 -21.36 -7.25
C ALA A 61 -0.36 -20.25 -6.19
N HIS A 62 -1.20 -20.41 -5.16
CA HIS A 62 -1.25 -19.53 -4.01
C HIS A 62 -0.01 -19.84 -3.16
N ALA A 63 1.14 -19.37 -3.62
CA ALA A 63 2.42 -19.52 -2.94
C ALA A 63 3.32 -18.29 -3.07
N ALA A 64 2.99 -17.33 -3.94
CA ALA A 64 3.66 -16.04 -4.00
C ALA A 64 2.78 -14.98 -3.30
N GLY A 65 3.40 -14.09 -2.53
CA GLY A 65 2.73 -12.89 -2.03
C GLY A 65 2.19 -12.01 -3.15
N SER A 66 1.36 -11.03 -2.81
CA SER A 66 0.86 -10.09 -3.82
C SER A 66 1.95 -9.12 -4.25
N VAL A 67 1.93 -8.72 -5.53
CA VAL A 67 2.74 -7.62 -6.04
C VAL A 67 1.90 -6.36 -6.07
N VAL A 68 2.22 -5.39 -5.23
CA VAL A 68 1.51 -4.13 -5.11
C VAL A 68 2.37 -2.99 -5.66
N LYS A 69 1.83 -2.22 -6.60
CA LYS A 69 2.58 -1.11 -7.22
C LYS A 69 1.76 0.16 -7.26
N VAL A 70 2.41 1.28 -6.93
CA VAL A 70 1.96 2.62 -7.31
C VAL A 70 2.45 2.87 -8.74
N THR A 71 1.52 3.16 -9.63
CA THR A 71 1.77 3.33 -11.08
C THR A 71 1.15 4.63 -11.56
N GLY A 72 1.55 5.07 -12.76
CA GLY A 72 1.05 6.29 -13.38
C GLY A 72 1.99 7.47 -13.16
N SER A 73 1.44 8.67 -13.33
CA SER A 73 2.20 9.93 -13.26
C SER A 73 1.32 11.04 -12.71
N GLN A 74 1.87 12.26 -12.62
CA GLN A 74 1.20 13.43 -12.06
C GLN A 74 -0.29 13.55 -12.47
N GLY A 75 -1.19 13.31 -11.51
CA GLY A 75 -2.64 13.35 -11.69
C GLY A 75 -3.31 12.02 -12.08
N ASP A 76 -2.62 11.07 -12.70
CA ASP A 76 -3.20 9.76 -13.10
C ASP A 76 -2.52 8.60 -12.38
N TRP A 77 -2.42 8.71 -11.06
CA TRP A 77 -1.86 7.66 -10.22
C TRP A 77 -2.86 6.52 -10.04
N ARG A 78 -2.35 5.28 -9.98
CA ARG A 78 -3.13 4.07 -9.69
C ARG A 78 -2.36 3.16 -8.75
N LEU A 79 -3.06 2.63 -7.75
CA LEU A 79 -2.58 1.49 -6.99
C LEU A 79 -3.03 0.22 -7.73
N THR A 80 -2.13 -0.76 -7.83
CA THR A 80 -2.42 -2.05 -8.45
C THR A 80 -2.04 -3.18 -7.50
N VAL A 81 -2.79 -4.26 -7.54
CA VAL A 81 -2.50 -5.53 -6.87
C VAL A 81 -2.47 -6.60 -7.96
N ASP A 82 -1.32 -7.27 -8.13
CA ASP A 82 -1.09 -8.27 -9.16
C ASP A 82 -1.44 -7.76 -10.57
N GLY A 83 -1.07 -6.50 -10.83
CA GLY A 83 -1.34 -5.78 -12.08
C GLY A 83 -2.78 -5.29 -12.26
N GLN A 84 -3.71 -5.64 -11.36
CA GLN A 84 -5.10 -5.20 -11.43
C GLN A 84 -5.33 -3.90 -10.66
N PRO A 85 -6.09 -2.92 -11.19
CA PRO A 85 -6.41 -1.69 -10.48
C PRO A 85 -7.07 -1.97 -9.12
N TYR A 86 -6.56 -1.32 -8.08
CA TYR A 86 -7.02 -1.47 -6.70
C TYR A 86 -7.43 -0.12 -6.12
N GLN A 87 -8.72 0.07 -5.87
CA GLN A 87 -9.22 1.23 -5.12
C GLN A 87 -9.35 0.85 -3.64
N ILE A 88 -8.67 1.60 -2.78
CA ILE A 88 -8.77 1.42 -1.32
C ILE A 88 -10.16 1.83 -0.85
N LYS A 89 -10.85 0.90 -0.20
CA LYS A 89 -12.08 1.10 0.58
C LYS A 89 -11.76 0.69 2.02
N GLY A 90 -11.14 1.63 2.72
CA GLY A 90 -10.40 1.38 3.96
C GLY A 90 -11.23 1.55 5.23
N LEU A 91 -10.83 0.82 6.29
CA LEU A 91 -11.27 1.03 7.67
C LEU A 91 -10.07 0.81 8.62
N THR A 92 -9.95 1.58 9.70
CA THR A 92 -8.91 1.34 10.71
C THR A 92 -9.31 0.19 11.64
N TRP A 93 -8.37 -0.72 11.90
CA TRP A 93 -8.60 -1.87 12.77
C TRP A 93 -8.24 -1.54 14.21
N GLY A 94 -9.25 -1.20 15.01
CA GLY A 94 -9.15 -0.99 16.46
C GLY A 94 -9.43 -2.20 17.37
N PRO A 95 -10.26 -3.20 16.99
CA PRO A 95 -10.55 -4.35 17.86
C PRO A 95 -9.33 -5.25 18.14
N ALA A 96 -9.48 -6.17 19.10
CA ALA A 96 -8.47 -7.19 19.33
C ALA A 96 -8.32 -8.11 18.11
N ILE A 97 -7.10 -8.58 17.83
CA ILE A 97 -6.83 -9.50 16.70
C ILE A 97 -7.68 -10.77 16.79
N ALA A 98 -7.95 -11.26 17.99
CA ALA A 98 -8.79 -12.43 18.23
C ALA A 98 -10.24 -12.27 17.75
N ASP A 99 -10.71 -11.03 17.58
CA ASP A 99 -12.06 -10.74 17.08
C ASP A 99 -12.12 -10.62 15.54
N ALA A 100 -10.99 -10.82 14.82
CA ALA A 100 -10.92 -10.68 13.37
C ALA A 100 -11.95 -11.56 12.65
N ASP A 101 -11.98 -12.86 12.95
CA ASP A 101 -12.91 -13.80 12.31
C ASP A 101 -14.38 -13.48 12.58
N ARG A 102 -14.66 -12.79 13.69
CA ARG A 102 -16.02 -12.34 14.03
C ARG A 102 -16.44 -11.15 13.17
N TYR A 103 -15.58 -10.16 12.97
CA TYR A 103 -15.96 -8.88 12.35
C TYR A 103 -15.68 -8.80 10.85
N LEU A 104 -14.65 -9.48 10.35
CA LEU A 104 -14.23 -9.34 8.94
C LEU A 104 -15.26 -9.80 7.89
N PRO A 105 -16.09 -10.83 8.13
CA PRO A 105 -17.19 -11.15 7.22
C PRO A 105 -18.18 -9.98 7.06
N ASP A 106 -18.52 -9.31 8.16
CA ASP A 106 -19.43 -8.15 8.14
C ASP A 106 -18.78 -6.97 7.41
N LEU A 107 -17.50 -6.67 7.71
CA LEU A 107 -16.76 -5.61 7.00
C LEU A 107 -16.72 -5.87 5.48
N ARG A 108 -16.46 -7.11 5.08
CA ARG A 108 -16.48 -7.52 3.68
C ARG A 108 -17.87 -7.30 3.05
N SER A 109 -18.94 -7.66 3.76
CA SER A 109 -20.32 -7.46 3.29
C SER A 109 -20.66 -5.98 3.06
N MET A 110 -20.06 -5.07 3.84
CA MET A 110 -20.17 -3.62 3.67
C MET A 110 -19.28 -3.06 2.55
N GLY A 111 -18.48 -3.90 1.89
CA GLY A 111 -17.61 -3.52 0.79
C GLY A 111 -16.25 -2.98 1.20
N VAL A 112 -15.85 -3.15 2.47
CA VAL A 112 -14.47 -2.90 2.91
C VAL A 112 -13.56 -3.90 2.22
N ASN A 113 -12.44 -3.40 1.68
CA ASN A 113 -11.40 -4.25 1.09
C ASN A 113 -10.03 -4.04 1.73
N THR A 114 -9.87 -3.03 2.58
CA THR A 114 -8.57 -2.69 3.17
C THR A 114 -8.73 -2.36 4.63
N LEU A 115 -7.85 -2.89 5.48
CA LEU A 115 -7.67 -2.46 6.86
C LEU A 115 -6.41 -1.62 6.99
N ARG A 116 -6.38 -0.73 7.98
CA ARG A 116 -5.15 -0.12 8.47
C ARG A 116 -4.89 -0.50 9.92
N THR A 117 -3.66 -0.88 10.19
CA THR A 117 -3.12 -1.14 11.53
C THR A 117 -1.95 -0.20 11.77
N TRP A 118 -1.54 -0.07 13.03
CA TRP A 118 -0.43 0.82 13.39
C TRP A 118 0.85 0.08 13.81
N GLY A 119 0.73 -1.19 14.20
CA GLY A 119 1.86 -2.04 14.60
C GLY A 119 1.81 -3.40 13.92
N THR A 120 2.98 -3.94 13.62
CA THR A 120 3.19 -5.26 13.04
C THR A 120 4.27 -5.98 13.83
N ASP A 121 3.95 -7.17 14.33
CA ASP A 121 4.83 -8.00 15.15
C ASP A 121 4.46 -9.50 15.05
N ALA A 122 4.94 -10.31 16.00
CA ALA A 122 4.67 -11.76 16.06
C ALA A 122 3.17 -12.10 16.13
N THR A 123 2.36 -11.18 16.63
CA THR A 123 0.93 -11.36 16.87
C THR A 123 0.08 -10.98 15.66
N SER A 124 0.66 -10.39 14.61
CA SER A 124 -0.10 -9.88 13.46
C SER A 124 -0.64 -10.96 12.52
N LYS A 125 0.00 -12.13 12.48
CA LYS A 125 -0.35 -13.20 11.52
C LYS A 125 -1.85 -13.55 11.51
N PRO A 126 -2.54 -13.79 12.64
CA PRO A 126 -3.95 -14.16 12.63
C PRO A 126 -4.86 -13.09 12.01
N LEU A 127 -4.57 -11.80 12.21
CA LEU A 127 -5.32 -10.72 11.55
C LEU A 127 -5.09 -10.76 10.04
N PHE A 128 -3.85 -10.97 9.60
CA PHE A 128 -3.53 -11.05 8.17
C PHE A 128 -4.18 -12.28 7.52
N ASP A 129 -4.17 -13.43 8.19
CA ASP A 129 -4.84 -14.66 7.75
C ASP A 129 -6.33 -14.42 7.55
N SER A 130 -7.00 -13.85 8.56
CA SER A 130 -8.44 -13.58 8.53
C SER A 130 -8.80 -12.51 7.47
N ALA A 131 -7.98 -11.48 7.32
CA ALA A 131 -8.14 -10.49 6.25
C ALA A 131 -8.05 -11.14 4.87
N ALA A 132 -7.01 -11.93 4.63
CA ALA A 132 -6.82 -12.64 3.36
C ALA A 132 -7.98 -13.58 3.05
N ALA A 133 -8.46 -14.35 4.03
CA ALA A 133 -9.61 -15.23 3.89
C ALA A 133 -10.90 -14.50 3.48
N ASN A 134 -11.03 -13.22 3.84
CA ASN A 134 -12.16 -12.36 3.49
C ASN A 134 -11.91 -11.48 2.25
N GLY A 135 -10.80 -11.69 1.54
CA GLY A 135 -10.41 -10.88 0.38
C GLY A 135 -10.17 -9.41 0.74
N ILE A 136 -9.68 -9.17 1.97
CA ILE A 136 -9.31 -7.88 2.52
C ILE A 136 -7.78 -7.84 2.65
N LYS A 137 -7.18 -6.70 2.31
CA LYS A 137 -5.74 -6.46 2.51
C LYS A 137 -5.47 -5.50 3.68
N VAL A 138 -4.23 -5.42 4.13
CA VAL A 138 -3.83 -4.67 5.31
C VAL A 138 -2.69 -3.71 4.97
N ILE A 139 -2.89 -2.43 5.28
CA ILE A 139 -1.82 -1.45 5.46
C ILE A 139 -1.19 -1.76 6.81
N ALA A 140 -0.02 -2.39 6.78
CA ALA A 140 0.68 -2.91 7.95
C ALA A 140 1.58 -1.82 8.54
N GLY A 141 1.23 -1.35 9.74
CA GLY A 141 1.93 -0.25 10.39
C GLY A 141 3.15 -0.68 11.21
N PHE A 142 4.07 0.26 11.40
CA PHE A 142 5.15 0.20 12.37
C PHE A 142 5.15 1.47 13.21
N TRP A 143 5.20 1.34 14.53
CA TRP A 143 5.21 2.49 15.44
C TRP A 143 6.59 3.14 15.52
N LEU A 144 6.63 4.47 15.38
CA LEU A 144 7.78 5.29 15.75
C LEU A 144 7.36 6.29 16.84
N GLN A 145 8.30 6.65 17.72
CA GLN A 145 8.07 7.55 18.85
C GLN A 145 8.60 8.97 18.57
N PRO A 146 8.02 10.04 19.14
CA PRO A 146 6.64 10.10 19.61
C PRO A 146 5.66 9.89 18.45
N GLY A 147 4.38 9.64 18.73
CA GLY A 147 3.33 9.57 17.73
C GLY A 147 1.94 9.59 18.34
N GLY A 148 0.93 9.40 17.48
CA GLY A 148 -0.46 9.32 17.89
C GLY A 148 -0.88 7.87 18.15
N GLY A 149 -1.08 7.48 19.42
CA GLY A 149 -1.70 6.20 19.79
C GLY A 149 -0.87 5.31 20.74
N PRO A 150 -1.47 4.21 21.24
CA PRO A 150 -0.81 3.30 22.19
C PRO A 150 0.45 2.68 21.55
N GLY A 151 1.61 2.87 22.19
CA GLY A 151 2.89 2.36 21.69
C GLY A 151 3.80 3.40 21.02
N SER A 152 3.30 4.63 20.81
CA SER A 152 4.08 5.75 20.27
C SER A 152 4.41 6.83 21.31
N GLY A 153 4.31 6.51 22.61
CA GLY A 153 4.75 7.40 23.68
C GLY A 153 6.27 7.50 23.77
N GLY A 154 6.80 8.58 24.35
CA GLY A 154 8.24 8.81 24.52
C GLY A 154 8.73 10.08 23.84
N CYS A 155 10.00 10.45 24.07
CA CYS A 155 10.64 11.62 23.47
C CYS A 155 12.02 11.24 22.92
N VAL A 156 12.03 10.44 21.85
CA VAL A 156 13.27 10.06 21.15
C VAL A 156 13.94 11.30 20.57
N ASN A 157 15.27 11.35 20.66
CA ASN A 157 16.08 12.36 19.98
C ASN A 157 16.67 11.76 18.71
N TYR A 158 16.02 11.98 17.56
CA TYR A 158 16.43 11.38 16.28
C TYR A 158 17.82 11.82 15.78
N ARG A 159 18.34 12.92 16.33
CA ARG A 159 19.69 13.42 16.01
C ARG A 159 20.79 12.65 16.74
N THR A 160 20.50 12.10 17.92
CA THR A 160 21.55 11.56 18.82
C THR A 160 21.28 10.17 19.35
N ASP A 161 20.03 9.72 19.42
CA ASP A 161 19.67 8.39 19.89
C ASP A 161 19.88 7.34 18.79
N THR A 162 21.13 6.89 18.66
CA THR A 162 21.49 5.84 17.70
C THR A 162 20.95 4.48 18.11
N ALA A 163 20.86 4.19 19.42
CA ALA A 163 20.38 2.91 19.92
C ALA A 163 18.94 2.65 19.50
N TYR A 164 18.05 3.63 19.66
CA TYR A 164 16.66 3.52 19.19
C TYR A 164 16.59 3.32 17.67
N LYS A 165 17.36 4.11 16.91
CA LYS A 165 17.38 4.03 15.45
C LYS A 165 17.86 2.67 14.95
N ASP A 166 18.94 2.15 15.52
CA ASP A 166 19.51 0.86 15.18
C ASP A 166 18.53 -0.28 15.53
N GLN A 167 17.83 -0.17 16.65
CA GLN A 167 16.77 -1.11 17.02
C GLN A 167 15.66 -1.16 15.95
N MET A 168 15.11 0.00 15.56
CA MET A 168 14.00 0.03 14.58
C MET A 168 14.46 -0.40 13.18
N LEU A 169 15.71 -0.06 12.78
CA LEU A 169 16.33 -0.54 11.54
C LEU A 169 16.58 -2.05 11.51
N ALA A 170 16.68 -2.70 12.68
CA ALA A 170 16.74 -4.16 12.78
C ALA A 170 15.34 -4.79 12.86
N GLU A 171 14.42 -4.16 13.59
CA GLU A 171 13.13 -4.73 13.93
C GLU A 171 12.14 -4.71 12.76
N PHE A 172 11.97 -3.57 12.08
CA PHE A 172 10.94 -3.49 11.02
C PHE A 172 11.26 -4.40 9.83
N PRO A 173 12.50 -4.45 9.30
CA PRO A 173 12.82 -5.34 8.20
C PRO A 173 12.67 -6.82 8.55
N LYS A 174 12.82 -7.21 9.82
CA LYS A 174 12.54 -8.57 10.30
C LYS A 174 11.06 -8.91 10.11
N TRP A 175 10.15 -8.03 10.51
CA TRP A 175 8.71 -8.26 10.34
C TRP A 175 8.26 -8.17 8.89
N VAL A 176 8.85 -7.26 8.11
CA VAL A 176 8.66 -7.22 6.65
C VAL A 176 9.11 -8.55 6.02
N ALA A 177 10.31 -9.05 6.33
CA ALA A 177 10.78 -10.34 5.82
C ALA A 177 9.86 -11.50 6.20
N THR A 178 9.22 -11.43 7.37
CA THR A 178 8.30 -12.46 7.87
C THR A 178 6.98 -12.47 7.09
N TYR A 179 6.48 -11.31 6.67
CA TYR A 179 5.11 -11.15 6.17
C TYR A 179 5.00 -10.64 4.72
N LYS A 180 6.10 -10.31 4.05
CA LYS A 180 6.08 -9.82 2.66
C LYS A 180 5.34 -10.75 1.69
N ASP A 181 5.44 -12.06 1.89
CA ASP A 181 4.78 -13.04 1.02
C ASP A 181 3.33 -13.34 1.46
N HIS A 182 2.83 -12.65 2.48
CA HIS A 182 1.50 -12.89 3.03
C HIS A 182 0.42 -12.21 2.16
N PRO A 183 -0.60 -12.95 1.67
CA PRO A 183 -1.62 -12.41 0.75
C PRO A 183 -2.45 -11.26 1.34
N GLY A 184 -2.53 -11.21 2.67
CA GLY A 184 -3.18 -10.14 3.42
C GLY A 184 -2.44 -8.80 3.42
N VAL A 185 -1.17 -8.70 3.00
CA VAL A 185 -0.44 -7.42 3.00
C VAL A 185 -0.81 -6.58 1.75
N LEU A 186 -0.95 -5.27 1.96
CA LEU A 186 -1.11 -4.27 0.88
C LEU A 186 0.14 -3.38 0.74
N MET A 187 0.62 -2.84 1.86
CA MET A 187 1.76 -1.91 1.91
C MET A 187 2.21 -1.72 3.36
N TRP A 188 3.42 -1.18 3.53
CA TRP A 188 4.02 -0.90 4.83
C TRP A 188 3.86 0.58 5.19
N ASN A 189 3.48 0.87 6.44
CA ASN A 189 3.35 2.24 6.94
C ASN A 189 4.32 2.48 8.09
N VAL A 190 5.32 3.33 7.89
CA VAL A 190 6.35 3.65 8.88
C VAL A 190 5.94 4.87 9.68
N GLY A 191 5.71 4.72 10.99
CA GLY A 191 5.34 5.80 11.89
C GLY A 191 3.87 6.25 11.79
N ASN A 192 3.42 6.99 12.79
CA ASN A 192 2.08 7.59 12.81
C ASN A 192 2.09 8.89 13.62
N GLU A 193 1.85 10.01 12.94
CA GLU A 193 1.70 11.34 13.55
C GLU A 193 2.91 11.83 14.34
N SER A 194 4.10 11.31 14.02
CA SER A 194 5.32 11.65 14.75
C SER A 194 5.84 13.06 14.44
N VAL A 195 5.64 13.59 13.23
CA VAL A 195 6.04 14.97 12.89
C VAL A 195 5.23 15.95 13.73
N LEU A 196 3.93 15.68 13.92
CA LEU A 196 3.11 16.41 14.88
C LEU A 196 3.58 16.12 16.32
N GLY A 197 3.69 14.85 16.70
CA GLY A 197 3.97 14.41 18.08
C GLY A 197 5.27 14.96 18.66
N LEU A 198 6.29 15.21 17.84
CA LEU A 198 7.57 15.79 18.27
C LEU A 198 7.42 17.14 18.97
N GLN A 199 6.36 17.91 18.68
CA GLN A 199 6.11 19.19 19.33
C GLN A 199 5.78 19.07 20.83
N ASN A 200 5.43 17.87 21.29
CA ASN A 200 5.21 17.59 22.70
C ASN A 200 6.54 17.41 23.47
N CYS A 201 7.65 17.23 22.75
CA CYS A 201 8.98 16.97 23.31
C CYS A 201 9.96 18.12 23.03
N TYR A 202 9.79 18.80 21.90
CA TYR A 202 10.72 19.82 21.41
C TYR A 202 9.97 21.08 20.97
N SER A 203 10.67 22.20 20.94
CA SER A 203 10.13 23.49 20.51
C SER A 203 11.15 24.29 19.70
N GLY A 204 10.68 25.36 19.05
CA GLY A 204 11.53 26.29 18.29
C GLY A 204 12.36 25.59 17.21
N GLU A 205 13.60 26.03 17.04
CA GLU A 205 14.50 25.49 16.02
C GLU A 205 14.85 24.01 16.25
N GLU A 206 14.89 23.55 17.51
CA GLU A 206 15.17 22.14 17.79
C GLU A 206 14.04 21.24 17.32
N LEU A 207 12.78 21.66 17.45
CA LEU A 207 11.64 20.91 16.90
C LEU A 207 11.80 20.69 15.40
N GLU A 208 12.17 21.74 14.66
CA GLU A 208 12.36 21.67 13.22
C GLU A 208 13.50 20.70 12.85
N ARG A 209 14.63 20.78 13.56
CA ARG A 209 15.75 19.82 13.39
C ARG A 209 15.35 18.38 13.72
N GLN A 210 14.49 18.17 14.72
CA GLN A 210 13.99 16.83 15.06
C GLN A 210 13.01 16.30 14.01
N ARG A 211 12.14 17.15 13.44
CA ARG A 211 11.25 16.77 12.33
C ARG A 211 12.05 16.39 11.09
N ASP A 212 13.11 17.13 10.78
CA ASP A 212 14.03 16.79 9.70
C ASP A 212 14.75 15.47 9.96
N ALA A 213 15.28 15.26 11.16
CA ALA A 213 15.96 14.02 11.53
C ALA A 213 15.01 12.80 11.53
N TYR A 214 13.79 12.95 12.04
CA TYR A 214 12.76 11.91 12.01
C TYR A 214 12.40 11.51 10.58
N THR A 215 12.11 12.48 9.72
CA THR A 215 11.72 12.19 8.33
C THR A 215 12.87 11.64 7.49
N THR A 216 14.12 12.01 7.80
CA THR A 216 15.31 11.34 7.24
C THR A 216 15.37 9.89 7.69
N PHE A 217 15.09 9.62 8.97
CA PHE A 217 15.08 8.25 9.50
C PHE A 217 13.96 7.38 8.91
N VAL A 218 12.77 7.95 8.66
CA VAL A 218 11.70 7.28 7.91
C VAL A 218 12.20 6.85 6.52
N ASN A 219 13.04 7.66 5.87
CA ASN A 219 13.63 7.30 4.59
C ASN A 219 14.61 6.13 4.67
N ASP A 220 15.46 6.12 5.71
CA ASP A 220 16.42 5.03 5.92
C ASP A 220 15.69 3.70 6.13
N ILE A 221 14.58 3.73 6.87
CA ILE A 221 13.69 2.57 7.02
C ILE A 221 13.06 2.20 5.68
N ALA A 222 12.52 3.15 4.92
CA ALA A 222 11.88 2.86 3.62
C ALA A 222 12.84 2.16 2.65
N LYS A 223 14.06 2.66 2.52
CA LYS A 223 15.14 2.01 1.74
C LYS A 223 15.39 0.57 2.21
N LYS A 224 15.45 0.38 3.52
CA LYS A 224 15.72 -0.94 4.10
C LYS A 224 14.56 -1.92 3.86
N ILE A 225 13.32 -1.44 3.95
CA ILE A 225 12.12 -2.22 3.64
C ILE A 225 12.11 -2.62 2.17
N HIS A 226 12.35 -1.68 1.23
CA HIS A 226 12.44 -2.01 -0.20
C HIS A 226 13.53 -3.03 -0.53
N GLY A 227 14.65 -3.01 0.19
CA GLY A 227 15.71 -4.00 0.06
C GLY A 227 15.30 -5.42 0.49
N VAL A 228 14.27 -5.55 1.32
CA VAL A 228 13.73 -6.84 1.80
C VAL A 228 12.48 -7.27 1.03
N ASP A 229 11.64 -6.31 0.70
CA ASP A 229 10.35 -6.45 0.04
C ASP A 229 10.22 -5.40 -1.09
N PRO A 230 10.60 -5.77 -2.32
CA PRO A 230 10.44 -4.89 -3.48
C PRO A 230 8.99 -4.87 -4.00
N ASP A 231 8.10 -5.70 -3.47
CA ASP A 231 6.78 -5.98 -4.03
C ASP A 231 5.66 -5.21 -3.32
N HIS A 232 5.93 -4.57 -2.19
CA HIS A 232 4.95 -3.74 -1.49
C HIS A 232 5.43 -2.28 -1.32
N PRO A 233 4.55 -1.29 -1.55
CA PRO A 233 4.88 0.10 -1.31
C PRO A 233 5.16 0.41 0.17
N VAL A 234 5.89 1.49 0.42
CA VAL A 234 6.13 2.06 1.74
C VAL A 234 5.55 3.47 1.81
N THR A 235 4.82 3.76 2.88
CA THR A 235 4.24 5.07 3.19
C THR A 235 4.55 5.49 4.63
N SER A 236 4.25 6.73 4.97
CA SER A 236 4.26 7.26 6.33
C SER A 236 3.06 8.17 6.55
N THR A 237 2.39 8.03 7.70
CA THR A 237 1.20 8.81 8.05
C THR A 237 1.52 9.92 9.04
N ASP A 238 1.00 11.12 8.78
CA ASP A 238 0.92 12.17 9.80
C ASP A 238 -0.50 12.75 9.95
N ALA A 239 -0.71 13.57 10.98
CA ALA A 239 -2.01 14.09 11.41
C ALA A 239 -2.55 15.23 10.53
N TRP A 240 -1.74 15.69 9.56
CA TRP A 240 -2.04 16.79 8.67
C TRP A 240 -1.05 16.87 7.50
N THR A 241 -1.39 17.67 6.49
CA THR A 241 -0.59 17.83 5.27
C THR A 241 0.68 18.67 5.44
N GLY A 242 0.84 19.39 6.55
CA GLY A 242 2.06 20.16 6.83
C GLY A 242 3.28 19.31 7.20
N ALA A 243 3.12 17.99 7.37
CA ALA A 243 4.25 17.06 7.43
C ALA A 243 4.87 16.79 6.04
N TRP A 244 4.10 16.97 4.96
CA TRP A 244 4.55 16.62 3.60
C TRP A 244 5.78 17.38 3.11
N PRO A 245 6.02 18.67 3.44
CA PRO A 245 7.28 19.33 3.10
C PRO A 245 8.52 18.63 3.67
N TYR A 246 8.44 18.05 4.87
CA TYR A 246 9.53 17.28 5.47
C TYR A 246 9.72 15.96 4.74
N TYR A 247 8.63 15.23 4.46
CA TYR A 247 8.72 13.98 3.69
C TYR A 247 9.22 14.19 2.26
N GLN A 248 8.80 15.26 1.58
CA GLN A 248 9.29 15.58 0.25
C GLN A 248 10.79 15.86 0.23
N ARG A 249 11.29 16.55 1.25
CA ARG A 249 12.70 16.92 1.36
C ARG A 249 13.58 15.77 1.82
N ASN A 250 13.12 14.99 2.81
CA ASN A 250 13.95 14.05 3.54
C ASN A 250 13.61 12.58 3.30
N ALA A 251 12.44 12.27 2.70
CA ALA A 251 11.96 10.91 2.47
C ALA A 251 11.63 10.58 0.99
N PRO A 252 12.61 10.72 0.07
CA PRO A 252 12.44 10.40 -1.35
C PRO A 252 12.13 8.93 -1.65
N ASP A 253 12.36 7.98 -0.74
CA ASP A 253 12.07 6.56 -0.93
C ASP A 253 10.67 6.15 -0.47
N LEU A 254 9.83 7.05 0.05
CA LEU A 254 8.40 6.72 0.23
C LEU A 254 7.69 6.59 -1.14
N ASP A 255 6.83 5.59 -1.34
CA ASP A 255 6.11 5.44 -2.60
C ASP A 255 4.90 6.37 -2.71
N LEU A 256 4.34 6.75 -1.55
CA LEU A 256 3.19 7.62 -1.41
C LEU A 256 3.21 8.30 -0.04
N TYR A 257 2.44 9.38 0.11
CA TYR A 257 2.17 9.98 1.42
C TYR A 257 0.87 9.46 2.01
N ALA A 258 0.78 9.44 3.34
CA ALA A 258 -0.46 9.18 4.03
C ALA A 258 -0.78 10.32 5.00
N VAL A 259 -2.08 10.56 5.20
CA VAL A 259 -2.55 11.62 6.09
C VAL A 259 -3.80 11.19 6.83
N ASN A 260 -3.80 11.42 8.14
CA ASN A 260 -4.99 11.42 8.97
C ASN A 260 -5.64 12.80 8.87
N SER A 261 -6.93 12.87 8.57
CA SER A 261 -7.64 14.15 8.45
C SER A 261 -9.07 14.02 8.92
N TYR A 262 -9.34 14.55 10.11
CA TYR A 262 -10.64 14.47 10.76
C TYR A 262 -11.58 15.63 10.42
N ASN A 263 -11.03 16.80 10.07
CA ASN A 263 -11.84 18.01 9.84
C ASN A 263 -11.49 18.77 8.54
N ALA A 264 -10.52 18.29 7.75
CA ALA A 264 -9.97 19.04 6.61
C ALA A 264 -9.74 18.18 5.36
N VAL A 265 -10.50 17.08 5.19
CA VAL A 265 -10.31 16.15 4.07
C VAL A 265 -10.41 16.83 2.71
N CYS A 266 -11.27 17.84 2.59
CA CYS A 266 -11.51 18.54 1.34
C CYS A 266 -10.34 19.41 0.86
N ASP A 267 -9.47 19.83 1.77
CA ASP A 267 -8.34 20.72 1.46
C ASP A 267 -7.08 19.95 1.04
N ILE A 268 -7.06 18.63 1.26
CA ILE A 268 -5.89 17.78 0.99
C ILE A 268 -5.48 17.86 -0.48
N LYS A 269 -6.44 17.79 -1.41
CA LYS A 269 -6.15 17.86 -2.86
C LYS A 269 -5.53 19.20 -3.23
N ALA A 270 -6.11 20.30 -2.76
CA ALA A 270 -5.59 21.64 -3.06
C ALA A 270 -4.19 21.82 -2.46
N THR A 271 -3.98 21.37 -1.23
CA THR A 271 -2.65 21.36 -0.59
C THR A 271 -1.65 20.55 -1.40
N TRP A 272 -2.06 19.40 -1.91
CA TRP A 272 -1.21 18.54 -2.73
C TRP A 272 -0.77 19.24 -4.02
N GLU A 273 -1.72 19.86 -4.73
CA GLU A 273 -1.46 20.57 -6.00
C GLU A 273 -0.59 21.81 -5.78
N GLN A 274 -0.87 22.60 -4.75
CA GLN A 274 -0.14 23.84 -4.45
C GLN A 274 1.27 23.57 -3.92
N GLY A 275 1.46 22.49 -3.15
CA GLY A 275 2.78 22.08 -2.66
C GLY A 275 3.67 21.44 -3.73
N GLY A 276 3.16 21.22 -4.95
CA GLY A 276 3.94 20.67 -6.05
C GLY A 276 4.45 19.25 -5.78
N TYR A 277 3.73 18.48 -4.97
CA TYR A 277 4.14 17.11 -4.64
C TYR A 277 3.99 16.19 -5.87
N THR A 278 4.92 15.26 -5.99
CA THR A 278 5.05 14.36 -7.15
C THR A 278 4.74 12.90 -6.82
N LYS A 279 4.34 12.61 -5.58
CA LYS A 279 3.92 11.29 -5.12
C LYS A 279 2.43 11.31 -4.80
N PRO A 280 1.66 10.24 -5.07
CA PRO A 280 0.26 10.19 -4.68
C PRO A 280 0.11 10.18 -3.15
N TYR A 281 -1.13 10.34 -2.69
CA TYR A 281 -1.44 10.22 -1.27
C TYR A 281 -2.67 9.34 -1.03
N ILE A 282 -2.77 8.82 0.19
CA ILE A 282 -3.95 8.16 0.72
C ILE A 282 -4.42 8.87 2.00
N VAL A 283 -5.73 8.85 2.26
CA VAL A 283 -6.30 9.28 3.54
C VAL A 283 -6.45 8.05 4.42
N THR A 284 -5.72 8.01 5.52
CA THR A 284 -5.59 6.81 6.36
C THR A 284 -6.51 6.81 7.57
N GLU A 285 -6.91 7.99 8.02
CA GLU A 285 -7.96 8.19 9.03
C GLU A 285 -8.82 9.38 8.63
N THR A 286 -10.13 9.24 8.84
CA THR A 286 -11.11 10.32 8.76
C THR A 286 -12.26 9.96 9.68
N GLY A 287 -13.05 10.94 10.10
CA GLY A 287 -14.19 10.74 10.96
C GLY A 287 -15.34 11.67 10.60
N PRO A 288 -16.53 11.43 11.16
CA PRO A 288 -17.59 12.43 11.13
C PRO A 288 -17.09 13.73 11.78
N ALA A 289 -17.66 14.87 11.38
CA ALA A 289 -17.38 16.14 12.04
C ALA A 289 -17.59 15.98 13.56
N GLY A 290 -16.59 16.35 14.36
CA GLY A 290 -16.61 16.13 15.81
C GLY A 290 -17.87 16.71 16.48
N SER A 291 -18.36 16.04 17.52
CA SER A 291 -19.62 16.32 18.25
C SER A 291 -19.76 17.72 18.85
N GLY A 292 -18.71 18.55 18.80
CA GLY A 292 -18.71 19.95 19.26
C GLY A 292 -19.21 20.98 18.24
N ARG A 293 -19.62 20.57 17.03
CA ARG A 293 -20.28 21.47 16.06
C ARG A 293 -21.73 21.02 15.86
N SER A 294 -22.67 21.94 16.12
CA SER A 294 -24.08 21.82 15.72
C SER A 294 -24.21 21.33 14.28
N PRO A 295 -25.31 20.63 13.92
CA PRO A 295 -25.46 19.95 12.64
C PRO A 295 -25.61 20.95 11.50
N THR A 296 -24.50 21.48 11.01
CA THR A 296 -24.42 21.99 9.65
C THR A 296 -24.06 20.82 8.76
N THR A 297 -24.96 20.56 7.81
CA THR A 297 -24.94 19.54 6.76
C THR A 297 -23.54 19.00 6.45
N PRO A 298 -23.31 17.66 6.48
CA PRO A 298 -22.04 17.09 6.08
C PRO A 298 -21.76 17.55 4.65
N THR A 299 -20.83 18.48 4.52
CA THR A 299 -20.41 18.99 3.23
C THR A 299 -19.46 17.93 2.68
N ALA A 300 -20.04 16.84 2.16
CA ALA A 300 -19.33 15.96 1.26
C ALA A 300 -18.69 16.88 0.21
N CYS A 301 -17.34 16.89 0.19
CA CYS A 301 -16.52 17.89 -0.50
C CYS A 301 -17.22 18.34 -1.77
N ARG A 302 -17.67 19.60 -1.78
CA ARG A 302 -18.57 20.13 -2.82
C ARG A 302 -17.98 19.76 -4.17
N ARG A 303 -18.57 18.77 -4.85
CA ARG A 303 -18.15 18.41 -6.20
C ARG A 303 -18.29 19.68 -7.02
N SER A 304 -17.17 20.17 -7.59
CA SER A 304 -17.24 21.22 -8.59
C SER A 304 -18.26 20.80 -9.64
N PRO A 305 -19.25 21.64 -9.98
CA PRO A 305 -20.21 21.29 -11.02
C PRO A 305 -19.44 21.01 -12.31
N PRO A 306 -19.82 20.02 -13.12
CA PRO A 306 -19.27 19.90 -14.46
C PRO A 306 -19.54 21.22 -15.20
N THR A 307 -18.51 21.78 -15.82
CA THR A 307 -18.63 22.96 -16.67
C THR A 307 -19.69 22.70 -17.73
N ARG A 308 -20.86 23.33 -17.58
CA ARG A 308 -21.96 23.25 -18.55
C ARG A 308 -21.46 23.87 -19.87
N PRO A 309 -21.62 23.22 -21.03
CA PRO A 309 -21.26 23.85 -22.30
C PRO A 309 -22.11 25.12 -22.47
N ARG A 310 -21.46 26.24 -22.80
CA ARG A 310 -22.15 27.47 -23.24
C ARG A 310 -23.10 27.11 -24.39
N PRO A 311 -24.40 27.45 -24.33
CA PRO A 311 -25.27 27.27 -25.48
C PRO A 311 -24.79 28.17 -26.63
N ARG A 312 -24.69 27.58 -27.82
CA ARG A 312 -24.47 28.28 -29.09
C ARG A 312 -25.58 29.32 -29.26
N ALA A 313 -25.22 30.60 -29.29
CA ALA A 313 -26.14 31.66 -29.69
C ALA A 313 -26.45 31.51 -31.19
N THR A 314 -27.73 31.39 -31.53
CA THR A 314 -28.26 31.54 -32.88
C THR A 314 -28.22 33.02 -33.29
N PRO A 315 -27.85 33.38 -34.53
CA PRO A 315 -27.77 34.77 -34.95
C PRO A 315 -29.15 35.29 -35.36
N ARG A 316 -29.58 36.42 -34.80
CA ARG A 316 -30.62 37.27 -35.38
C ARG A 316 -29.99 38.59 -35.84
N ARG A 317 -30.29 38.96 -37.09
CA ARG A 317 -29.85 40.15 -37.82
C ARG A 317 -30.32 41.44 -37.14
N GLY A 318 -29.52 42.50 -37.23
CA GLY A 318 -29.96 43.88 -36.97
C GLY A 318 -28.85 44.91 -36.74
N THR A 319 -28.29 45.42 -37.84
CA THR A 319 -27.79 46.81 -38.09
C THR A 319 -26.80 47.54 -37.15
N ALA A 320 -25.69 47.94 -37.80
CA ALA A 320 -24.91 49.20 -37.69
C ALA A 320 -23.68 49.30 -36.74
N SER A 321 -22.53 49.50 -37.41
CA SER A 321 -21.13 49.83 -37.03
C SER A 321 -20.91 51.23 -36.42
N PRO A 322 -19.66 51.67 -36.11
CA PRO A 322 -18.43 50.93 -35.74
C PRO A 322 -17.64 51.54 -34.54
N ALA A 323 -16.67 50.80 -33.98
CA ALA A 323 -15.31 51.30 -33.68
C ALA A 323 -14.40 50.22 -33.03
N THR A 324 -13.25 49.96 -33.69
CA THR A 324 -11.89 49.64 -33.16
C THR A 324 -11.75 48.75 -31.90
N GLY A 325 -10.94 47.69 -31.83
CA GLY A 325 -9.85 47.16 -32.65
C GLY A 325 -9.00 46.21 -31.78
N ALA A 326 -8.20 45.37 -32.43
CA ALA A 326 -7.09 44.54 -31.92
C ALA A 326 -7.40 43.22 -31.16
N SER A 327 -7.16 42.15 -31.91
CA SER A 327 -7.00 40.73 -31.58
C SER A 327 -5.73 40.44 -30.78
N ARG A 328 -5.77 39.41 -29.91
CA ARG A 328 -4.67 38.44 -29.73
C ARG A 328 -5.19 37.11 -29.18
N SER A 329 -4.94 36.06 -29.94
CA SER A 329 -5.32 34.65 -29.73
C SER A 329 -4.47 33.97 -28.64
N ALA A 330 -5.08 33.08 -27.85
CA ALA A 330 -4.39 32.12 -26.99
C ALA A 330 -4.83 30.67 -27.34
N PRO A 331 -3.92 29.67 -27.28
CA PRO A 331 -4.20 28.31 -27.72
C PRO A 331 -5.02 27.52 -26.68
N ARG A 332 -5.82 26.56 -27.18
CA ARG A 332 -6.66 25.67 -26.38
C ARG A 332 -5.81 24.58 -25.71
N CYS A 333 -5.84 24.50 -24.38
CA CYS A 333 -5.39 23.32 -23.64
C CYS A 333 -6.52 22.29 -23.53
N SER A 334 -6.18 21.04 -23.87
CA SER A 334 -7.01 19.85 -23.74
C SER A 334 -7.25 19.52 -22.27
N THR A 335 -8.52 19.46 -21.85
CA THR A 335 -8.93 19.02 -20.50
C THR A 335 -9.21 17.53 -20.50
N THR A 336 -8.28 16.73 -19.97
CA THR A 336 -8.60 15.41 -19.45
C THR A 336 -8.38 15.45 -17.93
N ALA A 337 -9.45 15.22 -17.17
CA ALA A 337 -9.48 15.35 -15.72
C ALA A 337 -8.79 14.16 -15.02
N PRO A 338 -7.91 14.38 -14.03
CA PRO A 338 -7.30 13.30 -13.24
C PRO A 338 -8.26 12.70 -12.20
N ARG A 339 -8.25 11.37 -12.06
CA ARG A 339 -9.03 10.61 -11.06
C ARG A 339 -8.20 10.40 -9.80
N THR A 340 -8.73 10.79 -8.64
CA THR A 340 -8.15 10.53 -7.31
C THR A 340 -8.26 9.05 -6.94
N ILE A 341 -7.20 8.45 -6.38
CA ILE A 341 -7.29 7.20 -5.60
C ILE A 341 -7.82 7.59 -4.21
N SER A 342 -9.13 7.77 -4.05
CA SER A 342 -9.70 8.06 -2.72
C SER A 342 -10.90 7.19 -2.41
N ALA A 343 -10.97 6.81 -1.14
CA ALA A 343 -12.06 6.13 -0.49
C ALA A 343 -13.24 7.09 -0.36
N ALA A 344 -14.30 6.83 -1.11
CA ALA A 344 -15.63 7.29 -0.73
C ALA A 344 -16.28 6.10 0.00
N SER A 345 -16.43 6.21 1.32
CA SER A 345 -17.43 5.43 2.05
C SER A 345 -18.79 5.76 1.43
N GLY A 346 -19.36 4.80 0.70
CA GLY A 346 -20.70 4.90 0.17
C GLY A 346 -21.69 4.80 1.32
N SER A 347 -22.19 5.93 1.80
CA SER A 347 -23.47 5.95 2.52
C SER A 347 -24.58 5.77 1.48
N THR A 348 -24.96 4.51 1.25
CA THR A 348 -26.20 4.20 0.52
C THR A 348 -27.37 4.42 1.47
N CYS A 349 -28.26 5.34 1.10
CA CYS A 349 -29.53 5.56 1.80
C CYS A 349 -30.34 4.26 1.85
N CYS A 350 -30.52 3.68 3.04
CA CYS A 350 -31.64 2.77 3.29
C CYS A 350 -32.90 3.60 3.60
N PRO A 351 -34.08 3.24 3.07
CA PRO A 351 -35.34 3.87 3.42
C PRO A 351 -35.75 3.51 4.87
N PRO A 352 -36.56 4.33 5.56
CA PRO A 352 -36.84 4.16 6.97
C PRO A 352 -37.78 2.98 7.21
N ALA A 353 -37.30 1.94 7.90
CA ALA A 353 -38.14 0.95 8.54
C ALA A 353 -38.35 1.34 10.02
N ARG A 354 -39.56 1.84 10.27
CA ARG A 354 -40.35 1.88 11.51
C ARG A 354 -39.67 1.46 12.83
N SER A 355 -39.62 2.44 13.73
CA SER A 355 -39.90 2.38 15.18
C SER A 355 -39.48 1.13 15.98
N GLY A 356 -38.51 1.33 16.87
CA GLY A 356 -38.51 0.69 18.19
C GLY A 356 -37.22 -0.02 18.58
N CYS A 357 -36.32 0.68 19.27
CA CYS A 357 -35.66 0.13 20.46
C CYS A 357 -35.02 1.24 21.29
N ARG A 358 -35.37 1.25 22.58
CA ARG A 358 -34.89 2.17 23.61
C ARG A 358 -33.40 1.96 23.89
N THR A 359 -32.73 3.06 24.14
CA THR A 359 -31.49 3.15 24.91
C THR A 359 -31.72 2.75 26.37
N THR A 360 -30.80 1.96 26.92
CA THR A 360 -30.52 1.93 28.36
C THR A 360 -29.01 1.89 28.58
N ARG A 361 -28.55 2.95 29.25
CA ARG A 361 -27.31 3.25 29.99
C ARG A 361 -26.03 2.47 29.71
#